data_AF-A0A2N3IS26-F1
#
_entry.id   AF-A0A2N3IS26-F1
#
_cell.length_a   1.000
_cell.length_b   1.000
_cell.length_c   1.000
_cell.angle_alpha   90.00
_cell.angle_beta   90.00
_cell.angle_gamma   90.00
#
_symmetry.space_group_name_H-M   'P 1'
#
loop_
_entity.id
_entity.type
_entity.pdbx_description
1 polymer ?
#
loop_
_entity_poly.entity_id
_entity_poly.type
_entity_poly.pdbx_seq_one_letter_code
_entity_poly.pdbx_strand_id
1 'polypeptide(L)'
;MTQSNKATMHDDGRDEEWEAALKLAIRAQYHFRTSEQGLLAWDVRRLVRLSRDLPVQAVALSQIAELDRVHWYGHDGASPTVRSVVEHCQLIMAADLAYPVMLDSAGRVMDGMHRIGKALMLGHEHINAVQFTVDPAPDYLDCDPDTLPYDD
;
A
#
# COMPACT_ATOMS: atom_id res chain seq x y z
N MET A 1 -15.30 -4.12 -46.00
CA MET A 1 -14.07 -3.38 -46.34
C MET A 1 -14.25 -1.95 -45.86
N THR A 2 -13.42 -1.30 -45.06
CA THR A 2 -12.30 -1.66 -44.19
C THR A 2 -12.16 -0.45 -43.26
N GLN A 3 -11.86 -0.73 -41.99
CA GLN A 3 -11.40 0.11 -40.87
C GLN A 3 -11.16 1.62 -41.09
N SER A 4 -11.42 2.39 -40.03
CA SER A 4 -10.27 3.08 -39.41
C SER A 4 -10.45 3.23 -37.90
N ASN A 5 -9.60 2.47 -37.23
CA ASN A 5 -9.30 2.46 -35.80
C ASN A 5 -8.78 3.84 -35.38
N LYS A 6 -9.38 4.48 -34.36
CA LYS A 6 -8.79 5.67 -33.74
C LYS A 6 -7.94 5.18 -32.58
N ALA A 7 -6.64 5.16 -32.82
CA ALA A 7 -5.61 4.70 -31.90
C ALA A 7 -5.61 5.50 -30.60
N THR A 8 -5.65 4.78 -29.49
CA THR A 8 -5.27 5.23 -28.15
C THR A 8 -3.74 5.37 -28.13
N MET A 9 -3.23 6.57 -28.34
CA MET A 9 -1.81 6.90 -28.20
C MET A 9 -1.70 8.31 -27.60
N HIS A 10 -1.90 8.45 -26.27
CA HIS A 10 -1.65 9.69 -25.52
C HIS A 10 -1.65 9.45 -23.99
N ASP A 11 -0.95 8.41 -23.51
CA ASP A 11 -0.88 8.13 -22.06
C ASP A 11 0.53 7.75 -21.55
N ASP A 12 1.37 7.19 -22.41
CA ASP A 12 2.68 6.62 -22.05
C ASP A 12 3.64 7.63 -21.36
N GLY A 13 3.80 8.83 -21.92
CA GLY A 13 4.73 9.83 -21.36
C GLY A 13 4.29 10.45 -20.04
N ARG A 14 2.97 10.44 -19.74
CA ARG A 14 2.48 10.93 -18.43
C ARG A 14 2.76 9.93 -17.33
N ASP A 15 2.70 8.65 -17.65
CA ASP A 15 2.96 7.59 -16.67
C ASP A 15 4.45 7.50 -16.33
N GLU A 16 5.36 7.71 -17.28
CA GLU A 16 6.81 7.76 -17.00
C GLU A 16 7.20 8.92 -16.08
N GLU A 17 6.69 10.14 -16.33
CA GLU A 17 6.93 11.30 -15.47
C GLU A 17 6.37 11.08 -14.06
N TRP A 18 5.22 10.42 -13.95
CA TRP A 18 4.59 10.11 -12.67
C TRP A 18 5.37 9.06 -11.89
N GLU A 19 5.84 8.01 -12.56
CA GLU A 19 6.71 6.99 -11.96
C GLU A 19 8.00 7.62 -11.43
N ALA A 20 8.61 8.54 -12.19
CA ALA A 20 9.78 9.28 -11.73
C ALA A 20 9.46 10.17 -10.51
N ALA A 21 8.33 10.87 -10.52
CA ALA A 21 7.89 11.69 -9.38
C ALA A 21 7.61 10.85 -8.12
N LEU A 22 6.98 9.68 -8.26
CA LEU A 22 6.73 8.76 -7.15
C LEU A 22 8.02 8.22 -6.55
N LYS A 23 9.01 7.87 -7.38
CA LYS A 23 10.33 7.44 -6.91
C LYS A 23 11.04 8.51 -6.08
N LEU A 24 10.86 9.79 -6.43
CA LEU A 24 11.40 10.91 -5.67
C LEU A 24 10.64 11.20 -4.37
N ALA A 25 9.31 10.97 -4.34
CA ALA A 25 8.45 11.33 -3.22
C ALA A 25 8.28 10.22 -2.18
N ILE A 26 8.32 8.96 -2.60
CA ILE A 26 8.02 7.78 -1.78
C ILE A 26 9.21 6.84 -1.91
N ARG A 27 9.84 6.50 -0.78
CA ARG A 27 10.88 5.46 -0.73
C ARG A 27 10.31 4.10 -1.18
N ALA A 28 11.13 3.24 -1.78
CA ALA A 28 10.74 1.90 -2.17
C ALA A 28 10.21 1.11 -0.98
N GLN A 29 8.98 0.63 -1.09
CA GLN A 29 8.29 -0.15 -0.06
C GLN A 29 7.41 -1.18 -0.75
N TYR A 30 7.28 -2.35 -0.13
CA TYR A 30 6.49 -3.45 -0.65
C TYR A 30 5.43 -3.89 0.35
N HIS A 31 4.22 -4.12 -0.15
CA HIS A 31 3.19 -4.85 0.60
C HIS A 31 3.41 -6.34 0.37
N PHE A 32 3.42 -7.12 1.45
CA PHE A 32 3.65 -8.57 1.38
C PHE A 32 2.40 -9.35 1.80
N ARG A 33 2.17 -10.49 1.15
CA ARG A 33 1.11 -11.43 1.52
C ARG A 33 1.51 -12.87 1.24
N THR A 34 1.37 -13.75 2.22
CA THR A 34 1.56 -15.19 2.03
C THR A 34 0.43 -15.78 1.19
N SER A 35 0.78 -16.67 0.26
CA SER A 35 -0.17 -17.40 -0.59
C SER A 35 0.26 -18.85 -0.83
N GLU A 36 -0.57 -19.64 -1.50
CA GLU A 36 -0.21 -20.98 -1.97
C GLU A 36 0.94 -20.97 -3.01
N GLN A 37 1.18 -19.83 -3.66
CA GLN A 37 2.26 -19.62 -4.63
C GLN A 37 3.49 -18.97 -3.98
N GLY A 38 3.62 -19.06 -2.65
CA GLY A 38 4.69 -18.41 -1.90
C GLY A 38 4.36 -16.98 -1.51
N LEU A 39 5.40 -16.21 -1.17
CA LEU A 39 5.25 -14.82 -0.75
C LEU A 39 5.02 -13.92 -1.96
N LEU A 40 3.91 -13.19 -1.92
CA LEU A 40 3.55 -12.21 -2.94
C LEU A 40 4.00 -10.82 -2.49
N ALA A 41 4.49 -10.01 -3.42
CA ALA A 41 4.85 -8.63 -3.16
C ALA A 41 4.24 -7.66 -4.19
N TRP A 42 3.78 -6.51 -3.70
CA TRP A 42 3.31 -5.38 -4.50
C TRP A 42 4.17 -4.16 -4.19
N ASP A 43 4.66 -3.48 -5.23
CA ASP A 43 5.34 -2.19 -5.06
C ASP A 43 4.31 -1.13 -4.64
N VAL A 44 4.51 -0.52 -3.47
CA VAL A 44 3.62 0.51 -2.93
C VAL A 44 3.54 1.73 -3.85
N ARG A 45 4.61 2.10 -4.57
CA ARG A 45 4.58 3.18 -5.57
C ARG A 45 3.60 2.85 -6.69
N ARG A 46 3.64 1.62 -7.19
CA ARG A 46 2.68 1.15 -8.19
C ARG A 46 1.26 1.12 -7.63
N LEU A 47 1.06 0.69 -6.39
CA LEU A 47 -0.27 0.75 -5.74
C LEU A 47 -0.80 2.19 -5.65
N VAL A 48 0.05 3.16 -5.31
CA VAL A 48 -0.30 4.59 -5.31
C VAL A 48 -0.72 5.05 -6.71
N ARG A 49 0.00 4.64 -7.76
CA ARG A 49 -0.39 4.95 -9.15
C ARG A 49 -1.70 4.32 -9.54
N LEU A 50 -1.91 3.04 -9.25
CA LEU A 50 -3.13 2.32 -9.61
C LEU A 50 -4.36 2.82 -8.84
N SER A 51 -4.16 3.41 -7.66
CA SER A 51 -5.25 3.94 -6.83
C SER A 51 -5.53 5.43 -7.03
N ARG A 52 -4.75 6.15 -7.85
CA ARG A 52 -4.78 7.62 -7.96
C ARG A 52 -6.15 8.22 -8.30
N ASP A 53 -6.93 7.50 -9.09
CA ASP A 53 -8.25 7.93 -9.59
C ASP A 53 -9.42 7.26 -8.84
N LEU A 54 -9.12 6.44 -7.82
CA LEU A 54 -10.15 5.80 -7.01
C LEU A 54 -10.82 6.82 -6.08
N PRO A 55 -12.14 6.70 -5.84
CA PRO A 55 -12.83 7.58 -4.93
C PRO A 55 -12.32 7.37 -3.50
N VAL A 56 -12.03 8.48 -2.82
CA VAL A 56 -11.75 8.46 -1.38
C VAL A 56 -13.07 8.30 -0.63
N GLN A 57 -13.11 7.33 0.28
CA GLN A 57 -14.25 7.07 1.16
C GLN A 57 -13.81 7.05 2.62
N ALA A 58 -14.72 7.42 3.53
CA ALA A 58 -14.52 7.26 4.95
C ALA A 58 -14.87 5.81 5.34
N VAL A 59 -13.89 5.08 5.89
CA VAL A 59 -14.05 3.70 6.38
C VAL A 59 -14.01 3.73 7.90
N ALA A 60 -14.93 3.02 8.55
CA ALA A 60 -14.92 2.91 10.01
C ALA A 60 -13.72 2.05 10.44
N LEU A 61 -12.98 2.48 11.46
CA LEU A 61 -11.82 1.73 11.95
C LEU A 61 -12.20 0.32 12.42
N SER A 62 -13.43 0.13 12.91
CA SER A 62 -13.99 -1.17 13.31
C SER A 62 -14.15 -2.16 12.16
N GLN A 63 -14.05 -1.72 10.90
CA GLN A 63 -14.09 -2.57 9.72
C GLN A 63 -12.70 -3.07 9.30
N ILE A 64 -11.62 -2.53 9.89
CA ILE A 64 -10.25 -2.93 9.58
C ILE A 64 -9.92 -4.22 10.34
N ALA A 65 -9.97 -5.34 9.63
CA ALA A 65 -9.78 -6.67 10.23
C ALA A 65 -8.36 -6.87 10.81
N GLU A 66 -7.36 -6.19 10.27
CA GLU A 66 -5.96 -6.28 10.70
C GLU A 66 -5.66 -5.53 12.00
N LEU A 67 -6.59 -4.69 12.48
CA LEU A 67 -6.35 -3.86 13.67
C LEU A 67 -6.06 -4.71 14.92
N ASP A 68 -6.74 -5.87 15.02
CA ASP A 68 -6.61 -6.82 16.11
C ASP A 68 -5.80 -8.07 15.70
N ARG A 69 -4.93 -7.96 14.69
CA ARG A 69 -4.07 -9.04 14.20
C ARG A 69 -2.60 -8.66 14.25
N VAL A 70 -1.74 -9.68 14.27
CA VAL A 70 -0.30 -9.47 14.09
C VAL A 70 -0.06 -8.97 12.67
N HIS A 71 0.37 -7.72 12.53
CA HIS A 71 0.57 -7.07 11.24
C HIS A 71 2.03 -6.70 10.96
N TRP A 72 2.73 -6.10 11.94
CA TRP A 72 4.11 -5.62 11.76
C TRP A 72 5.20 -6.66 12.03
N TYR A 73 4.87 -7.82 12.59
CA TYR A 73 5.84 -8.80 13.06
C TYR A 73 5.58 -10.18 12.43
N GLY A 74 6.62 -11.01 12.37
CA GLY A 74 6.50 -12.44 12.03
C GLY A 74 6.76 -12.82 10.56
N HIS A 75 7.16 -11.88 9.70
CA HIS A 75 7.42 -12.14 8.27
C HIS A 75 8.91 -12.11 7.90
N ASP A 76 9.76 -11.53 8.75
CA ASP A 76 11.15 -11.15 8.48
C ASP A 76 12.09 -11.38 9.70
N GLY A 77 11.63 -12.16 10.69
CA GLY A 77 12.35 -12.34 11.94
C GLY A 77 12.33 -11.12 12.88
N ALA A 78 11.65 -10.03 12.51
CA ALA A 78 11.44 -8.89 13.40
C ALA A 78 10.64 -9.34 14.62
N SER A 79 11.23 -9.11 15.78
CA SER A 79 10.62 -9.40 17.08
C SER A 79 10.12 -8.10 17.71
N PRO A 80 9.00 -8.13 18.47
CA PRO A 80 8.43 -6.95 19.14
C PRO A 80 9.26 -6.54 20.36
N THR A 81 10.53 -6.22 20.13
CA THR A 81 11.41 -5.63 21.14
C THR A 81 10.95 -4.21 21.45
N VAL A 82 11.32 -3.69 22.63
CA VAL A 82 11.03 -2.30 23.01
C VAL A 82 11.52 -1.31 21.94
N ARG A 83 12.70 -1.57 21.34
CA ARG A 83 13.26 -0.73 20.29
C ARG A 83 12.39 -0.71 19.04
N SER A 84 12.00 -1.89 18.55
CA SER A 84 11.16 -2.00 17.35
C SER A 84 9.77 -1.39 17.57
N VAL A 85 9.16 -1.59 18.75
CA VAL A 85 7.89 -0.93 19.09
C VAL A 85 8.02 0.59 19.06
N VAL A 86 9.12 1.15 19.59
CA VAL A 86 9.38 2.60 19.54
C VAL A 86 9.54 3.09 18.10
N GLU A 87 10.20 2.33 17.22
CA GLU A 87 10.31 2.66 15.79
C GLU A 87 8.92 2.72 15.12
N HIS A 88 8.05 1.74 15.38
CA HIS A 88 6.67 1.80 14.90
C HIS A 88 5.90 3.02 15.46
N CYS A 89 6.05 3.34 16.75
CA CYS A 89 5.44 4.54 17.33
C CYS A 89 5.93 5.82 16.66
N GLN A 90 7.21 5.92 16.32
CA GLN A 90 7.76 7.08 15.59
C GLN A 90 7.15 7.20 14.20
N LEU A 91 7.02 6.10 13.47
CA LEU A 91 6.35 6.06 12.17
C LEU A 91 4.87 6.44 12.25
N ILE A 92 4.16 5.95 13.27
CA ILE A 92 2.78 6.35 13.57
C ILE A 92 2.69 7.86 13.80
N MET A 93 3.56 8.43 14.63
CA MET A 93 3.54 9.87 14.91
C MET A 93 3.85 10.70 13.65
N ALA A 94 4.79 10.25 12.83
CA ALA A 94 5.20 10.93 11.59
C ALA A 94 4.20 10.78 10.44
N ALA A 95 3.32 9.77 10.47
CA ALA A 95 2.37 9.50 9.39
C ALA A 95 1.39 10.67 9.19
N ASP A 96 1.14 11.04 7.94
CA ASP A 96 0.22 12.11 7.58
C ASP A 96 -1.16 11.55 7.21
N LEU A 97 -2.21 11.99 7.91
CA LEU A 97 -3.59 11.56 7.70
C LEU A 97 -4.26 12.28 6.51
N ALA A 98 -3.60 13.27 5.89
CA ALA A 98 -4.07 13.87 4.65
C ALA A 98 -4.13 12.86 3.49
N TYR A 99 -3.33 11.79 3.55
CA TYR A 99 -3.27 10.76 2.51
C TYR A 99 -4.10 9.52 2.89
N PRO A 100 -4.99 9.03 1.99
CA PRO A 100 -5.86 7.90 2.28
C PRO A 100 -5.08 6.58 2.37
N VAL A 101 -5.55 5.66 3.21
CA VAL A 101 -5.02 4.29 3.27
C VAL A 101 -5.47 3.49 2.05
N MET A 102 -4.77 2.41 1.71
CA MET A 102 -5.11 1.57 0.56
C MET A 102 -5.65 0.23 1.02
N LEU A 103 -6.82 -0.14 0.50
CA LEU A 103 -7.48 -1.41 0.78
C LEU A 103 -7.61 -2.26 -0.48
N ASP A 104 -7.49 -3.57 -0.32
CA ASP A 104 -7.82 -4.54 -1.37
C ASP A 104 -9.34 -4.69 -1.56
N SER A 105 -9.76 -5.48 -2.55
CA SER A 105 -11.19 -5.69 -2.85
C SER A 105 -11.98 -6.34 -1.73
N ALA A 106 -11.32 -7.02 -0.79
CA ALA A 106 -11.91 -7.59 0.41
C ALA A 106 -11.88 -6.63 1.62
N GLY A 107 -11.33 -5.42 1.46
CA GLY A 107 -11.21 -4.43 2.53
C GLY A 107 -9.98 -4.63 3.43
N ARG A 108 -9.03 -5.48 3.04
CA ARG A 108 -7.79 -5.70 3.79
C ARG A 108 -6.76 -4.63 3.47
N VAL A 109 -5.96 -4.28 4.46
CA VAL A 109 -4.95 -3.21 4.34
C VAL A 109 -3.82 -3.65 3.40
N MET A 110 -3.62 -2.89 2.32
CA MET A 110 -2.44 -3.00 1.46
C MET A 110 -1.36 -1.99 1.88
N ASP A 111 -1.76 -0.79 2.28
CA ASP A 111 -0.83 0.24 2.77
C ASP A 111 -1.53 1.19 3.76
N GLY A 112 -0.76 1.72 4.70
CA GLY A 112 -1.21 2.75 5.63
C GLY A 112 -1.53 2.27 7.05
N MET A 113 -1.04 1.10 7.48
CA MET A 113 -1.25 0.65 8.87
C MET A 113 -0.73 1.64 9.92
N HIS A 114 0.36 2.37 9.66
CA HIS A 114 0.81 3.43 10.56
C HIS A 114 -0.18 4.61 10.63
N ARG A 115 -0.86 4.94 9.52
CA ARG A 115 -1.93 5.96 9.50
C ARG A 115 -3.16 5.48 10.25
N ILE A 116 -3.53 4.21 10.09
CA ILE A 116 -4.59 3.57 10.89
C ILE A 116 -4.26 3.64 12.38
N GLY A 117 -3.02 3.28 12.77
CA GLY A 117 -2.54 3.40 14.13
C GLY A 117 -2.60 4.83 14.67
N LYS A 118 -2.26 5.83 13.83
CA LYS A 118 -2.34 7.25 14.22
C LYS A 118 -3.79 7.68 14.42
N ALA A 119 -4.69 7.32 13.52
CA ALA A 119 -6.12 7.62 13.64
C ALA A 119 -6.71 7.00 14.92
N LEU A 120 -6.37 5.75 15.22
CA LEU A 120 -6.76 5.08 16.46
C LEU A 120 -6.24 5.82 17.70
N MET A 121 -4.95 6.17 17.71
CA MET A 121 -4.32 6.89 18.82
C MET A 121 -4.91 8.28 19.07
N LEU A 122 -5.39 8.95 18.01
CA LEU A 122 -6.08 10.24 18.09
C LEU A 122 -7.58 10.11 18.42
N GLY A 123 -8.09 8.89 18.60
CA GLY A 123 -9.50 8.64 18.93
C GLY A 123 -10.47 8.90 17.77
N HIS A 124 -10.01 8.79 16.53
CA HIS A 124 -10.89 8.86 15.36
C HIS A 124 -11.70 7.57 15.23
N GLU A 125 -12.95 7.69 14.75
CA GLU A 125 -13.78 6.52 14.46
C GLU A 125 -13.62 6.05 13.01
N HIS A 126 -13.15 6.93 12.13
CA HIS A 126 -13.06 6.70 10.69
C HIS A 126 -11.70 7.13 10.14
N ILE A 127 -11.32 6.56 9.00
CA ILE A 127 -10.13 6.93 8.23
C ILE A 127 -10.48 7.04 6.75
N ASN A 128 -9.85 7.99 6.05
CA ASN A 128 -9.95 8.08 4.60
C ASN A 128 -9.23 6.90 3.96
N ALA A 129 -9.91 6.22 3.05
CA ALA A 129 -9.37 5.08 2.31
C ALA A 129 -9.73 5.16 0.83
N VAL A 130 -8.85 4.59 0.00
CA VAL A 130 -9.16 4.18 -1.37
C VAL A 130 -9.19 2.65 -1.40
N GLN A 131 -10.12 2.08 -2.14
CA GLN A 131 -10.31 0.64 -2.18
C GLN A 131 -10.38 0.13 -3.62
N PHE A 132 -9.54 -0.85 -3.94
CA PHE A 132 -9.59 -1.52 -5.22
C PHE A 132 -10.87 -2.33 -5.35
N THR A 133 -11.57 -2.26 -6.49
CA THR A 133 -12.72 -3.14 -6.75
C THR A 133 -12.30 -4.54 -7.18
N VAL A 134 -11.09 -4.66 -7.73
CA VAL A 134 -10.43 -5.91 -8.12
C VAL A 134 -8.97 -5.79 -7.68
N ASP A 135 -8.47 -6.80 -6.98
CA ASP A 135 -7.08 -6.80 -6.50
C ASP A 135 -6.11 -6.65 -7.69
N PRO A 136 -5.15 -5.71 -7.63
CA PRO A 136 -4.10 -5.64 -8.63
C PRO A 136 -3.24 -6.90 -8.54
N ALA A 137 -2.73 -7.38 -9.68
CA ALA A 137 -1.74 -8.45 -9.69
C ALA A 137 -0.48 -8.04 -8.89
N PRO A 138 0.14 -8.97 -8.14
CA PRO A 138 1.42 -8.73 -7.49
C PRO A 138 2.50 -8.45 -8.52
N ASP A 139 3.50 -7.67 -8.12
CA ASP A 139 4.67 -7.36 -8.92
C ASP A 139 5.68 -8.51 -8.89
N TYR A 140 5.70 -9.25 -7.78
CA TYR A 140 6.56 -10.42 -7.59
C TYR A 140 5.79 -11.59 -6.97
N LEU A 141 6.09 -12.79 -7.46
CA LEU A 141 5.55 -14.08 -6.99
C LEU A 141 6.69 -14.89 -6.37
N ASP A 142 6.41 -15.62 -5.28
CA ASP A 142 7.37 -16.44 -4.55
C ASP A 142 8.71 -15.74 -4.26
N CYS A 143 8.65 -14.46 -3.85
CA CYS A 143 9.84 -13.63 -3.73
C CYS A 143 10.49 -13.71 -2.36
N ASP A 144 11.81 -13.54 -2.33
CA ASP A 144 12.56 -13.23 -1.11
C ASP A 144 12.52 -11.70 -0.87
N PRO A 145 11.94 -11.22 0.26
CA PRO A 145 11.86 -9.80 0.58
C PRO A 145 13.19 -9.05 0.51
N ASP A 146 14.31 -9.71 0.80
CA ASP A 146 15.65 -9.09 0.84
C ASP A 146 16.25 -8.89 -0.56
N THR A 147 15.61 -9.44 -1.60
CA THR A 147 16.09 -9.39 -2.99
C THR A 147 15.31 -8.40 -3.87
N LEU A 148 14.28 -7.76 -3.31
CA LEU A 148 13.46 -6.79 -4.03
C LEU A 148 14.22 -5.47 -4.29
N PRO A 149 13.88 -4.73 -5.35
CA PRO A 149 14.57 -3.50 -5.69
C PRO A 149 14.15 -2.36 -4.75
N TYR A 150 14.84 -2.23 -3.62
CA TYR A 150 14.77 -1.05 -2.77
C TYR A 150 15.60 0.10 -3.36
N ASP A 151 15.39 1.31 -2.87
CA ASP A 151 16.31 2.41 -3.17
C ASP A 151 17.61 2.20 -2.38
N ASP A 152 18.75 2.41 -3.03
CA ASP A 152 20.08 2.40 -2.40
C ASP A 152 20.27 3.52 -1.36
#